data_AF-A0A3M1ZGM1-F1
#
_entry.id   AF-A0A3M1ZGM1-F1
#
_cell.length_a   1.000
_cell.length_b   1.000
_cell.length_c   1.000
_cell.angle_alpha   90.00
_cell.angle_beta   90.00
_cell.angle_gamma   90.00
#
_symmetry.space_group_name_H-M   'P 1'
#
loop_
_entity.id
_entity.type
_entity.pdbx_description
1 polymer ?
#
loop_
_entity_poly.entity_id
_entity_poly.type
_entity_poly.pdbx_seq_one_letter_code
_entity_poly.pdbx_strand_id
1 'polypeptide(L)'
;MSKFQESLLDENTFSVTWELVPGRGAREKAQEVVVESAEAAAKSGKIHALTITDNPGGNPAISAEMLGAEINKLGIEPLVHFTCKDKNRNQLEGLLYGLERENVRNLLIMTGDYPVSGFGGRAKPVFDLDPAQLLQLIGALNQGLEVPTFKGSTTLGPTHFFAGAAVSPFKKLESEQMGQYYKLKKKLESGAQFIVTQLGYDARKFHE
;
A
#
# COMPACT_ATOMS: atom_id res chain seq x y z
N MET A 1 -18.24 -2.48 3.69
CA MET A 1 -16.84 -2.78 3.32
C MET A 1 -16.45 -1.77 2.25
N SER A 2 -15.21 -1.76 1.78
CA SER A 2 -14.85 -0.92 0.61
C SER A 2 -15.30 -1.65 -0.67
N LYS A 3 -15.65 -0.93 -1.75
CA LYS A 3 -16.02 -1.52 -3.06
C LYS A 3 -14.92 -2.42 -3.60
N PHE A 4 -13.65 -2.07 -3.37
CA PHE A 4 -12.51 -2.89 -3.73
C PHE A 4 -12.51 -4.20 -2.93
N GLN A 5 -12.67 -4.12 -1.61
CA GLN A 5 -12.77 -5.31 -0.76
C GLN A 5 -13.95 -6.19 -1.18
N GLU A 6 -15.12 -5.61 -1.45
CA GLU A 6 -16.30 -6.34 -1.93
C GLU A 6 -16.00 -7.04 -3.27
N SER A 7 -15.34 -6.35 -4.21
CA SER A 7 -14.98 -6.94 -5.51
C SER A 7 -14.00 -8.10 -5.43
N LEU A 8 -13.16 -8.14 -4.39
CA LEU A 8 -12.20 -9.24 -4.16
C LEU A 8 -12.84 -10.44 -3.47
N LEU A 9 -13.92 -10.23 -2.72
CA LEU A 9 -14.62 -11.27 -1.97
C LEU A 9 -15.78 -11.90 -2.77
N ASP A 10 -16.27 -11.22 -3.80
CA ASP A 10 -17.31 -11.75 -4.69
C ASP A 10 -16.71 -12.59 -5.83
N GLU A 11 -16.96 -13.90 -5.78
CA GLU A 11 -16.53 -14.87 -6.80
C GLU A 11 -17.09 -14.59 -8.20
N ASN A 12 -18.16 -13.80 -8.31
CA ASN A 12 -18.78 -13.43 -9.59
C ASN A 12 -18.22 -12.13 -10.17
N THR A 13 -17.37 -11.43 -9.43
CA THR A 13 -16.78 -10.16 -9.83
C THR A 13 -15.32 -10.33 -10.21
N PHE A 14 -14.99 -9.94 -11.44
CA PHE A 14 -13.58 -9.79 -11.84
C PHE A 14 -13.06 -8.44 -11.34
N SER A 15 -12.34 -8.44 -10.22
CA SER A 15 -11.76 -7.22 -9.66
C SER A 15 -10.68 -6.64 -10.59
N VAL A 16 -10.80 -5.34 -10.87
CA VAL A 16 -9.90 -4.59 -11.77
C VAL A 16 -9.36 -3.39 -11.02
N THR A 17 -8.04 -3.31 -10.92
CA THR A 17 -7.33 -2.13 -10.41
C THR A 17 -6.53 -1.47 -11.53
N TRP A 18 -6.27 -0.18 -11.39
CA TRP A 18 -5.42 0.58 -12.32
C TRP A 18 -4.33 1.32 -11.53
N GLU A 19 -3.08 1.01 -11.83
CA GLU A 19 -1.92 1.63 -11.19
C GLU A 19 -1.59 3.01 -11.77
N LEU A 20 -1.47 3.97 -10.86
CA LEU A 20 -1.00 5.32 -11.09
C LEU A 20 0.40 5.46 -10.49
N VAL A 21 1.34 5.90 -11.32
CA VAL A 21 2.73 6.12 -10.93
C VAL A 21 2.98 7.61 -10.83
N PRO A 22 2.85 8.21 -9.63
CA PRO A 22 3.08 9.63 -9.47
C PRO A 22 4.56 9.99 -9.63
N GLY A 23 4.81 11.15 -10.25
CA GLY A 23 6.14 11.72 -10.41
C GLY A 23 6.56 12.63 -9.25
N ARG A 24 7.76 13.21 -9.38
CA ARG A 24 8.22 14.31 -8.54
C ARG A 24 7.46 15.59 -8.91
N GLY A 25 7.08 16.36 -7.90
CA GLY A 25 6.33 17.60 -8.11
C GLY A 25 5.07 17.68 -7.26
N ALA A 26 4.35 18.79 -7.37
CA ALA A 26 3.05 19.02 -6.72
C ALA A 26 1.92 19.32 -7.72
N ARG A 27 2.22 19.95 -8.86
CA ARG A 27 1.23 20.47 -9.84
C ARG A 27 1.70 20.36 -11.28
N GLU A 28 2.69 19.51 -11.53
CA GLU A 28 3.23 19.26 -12.85
C GLU A 28 2.28 18.34 -13.61
N LYS A 29 2.48 18.24 -14.93
CA LYS A 29 1.64 17.43 -15.81
C LYS A 29 1.44 15.99 -15.33
N ALA A 30 2.45 15.41 -14.66
CA ALA A 30 2.33 14.05 -14.12
C ALA A 30 1.25 13.93 -13.03
N GLN A 31 1.13 14.95 -12.16
CA GLN A 31 0.12 15.00 -11.10
C GLN A 31 -1.26 15.35 -11.68
N GLU A 32 -1.33 16.23 -12.67
CA GLU A 32 -2.59 16.52 -13.40
C GLU A 32 -3.15 15.24 -14.04
N VAL A 33 -2.30 14.45 -14.72
CA VAL A 33 -2.69 13.17 -15.33
C VAL A 33 -3.20 12.16 -14.30
N VAL A 34 -2.64 12.14 -13.09
CA VAL A 34 -3.13 11.28 -11.99
C VAL A 34 -4.56 11.65 -11.61
N VAL A 35 -4.85 12.94 -11.45
CA VAL A 35 -6.19 13.44 -11.12
C VAL A 35 -7.18 13.17 -12.25
N GLU A 36 -6.82 13.48 -13.49
CA GLU A 36 -7.66 13.20 -14.67
C GLU A 36 -7.97 11.70 -14.82
N SER A 37 -6.97 10.84 -14.61
CA SER A 37 -7.13 9.39 -14.64
C SER A 37 -8.08 8.92 -13.54
N ALA A 38 -8.01 9.54 -12.36
CA ALA A 38 -8.89 9.20 -11.25
C ALA A 38 -10.34 9.58 -11.52
N GLU A 39 -10.59 10.77 -12.06
CA GLU A 39 -11.93 11.17 -12.48
C GLU A 39 -12.50 10.27 -13.58
N ALA A 40 -11.68 9.89 -14.56
CA ALA A 40 -12.08 8.98 -15.63
C ALA A 40 -12.43 7.59 -15.09
N ALA A 41 -11.61 7.06 -14.18
CA ALA A 41 -11.87 5.79 -13.52
C ALA A 41 -13.18 5.82 -12.73
N ALA A 42 -13.42 6.86 -11.94
CA ALA A 42 -14.65 7.05 -11.17
C ALA A 42 -15.90 7.06 -12.06
N LYS A 43 -15.85 7.78 -13.19
CA LYS A 43 -16.96 7.87 -14.16
C LYS A 43 -17.21 6.57 -14.91
N SER A 44 -16.18 5.74 -15.10
CA SER A 44 -16.28 4.54 -15.92
C SER A 44 -17.11 3.41 -15.30
N GLY A 45 -17.10 3.30 -13.96
CA GLY A 45 -17.67 2.17 -13.23
C GLY A 45 -16.99 0.81 -13.48
N LYS A 46 -15.85 0.77 -14.18
CA LYS A 46 -15.12 -0.46 -14.54
C LYS A 46 -13.93 -0.77 -13.63
N ILE A 47 -13.44 0.26 -12.94
CA ILE A 47 -12.26 0.17 -12.07
C ILE A 47 -12.75 0.12 -10.62
N HIS A 48 -12.27 -0.86 -9.87
CA HIS A 48 -12.66 -1.08 -8.48
C HIS A 48 -11.77 -0.32 -7.51
N ALA A 49 -10.49 -0.14 -7.84
CA ALA A 49 -9.56 0.73 -7.12
C ALA A 49 -8.48 1.32 -8.02
N LEU A 50 -7.99 2.50 -7.65
CA LEU A 50 -6.76 3.08 -8.20
C LEU A 50 -5.62 2.81 -7.26
N THR A 51 -4.61 2.08 -7.72
CA THR A 51 -3.44 1.82 -6.90
C THR A 51 -2.38 2.89 -7.13
N ILE A 52 -1.75 3.37 -6.06
CA ILE A 52 -0.91 4.57 -6.09
C ILE A 52 0.48 4.21 -5.61
N THR A 53 1.48 4.34 -6.48
CA THR A 53 2.86 3.98 -6.14
C THR A 53 3.51 5.01 -5.20
N ASP A 54 4.19 4.53 -4.16
CA ASP A 54 4.98 5.36 -3.24
C ASP A 54 6.46 5.41 -3.64
N ASN A 55 6.93 6.59 -4.03
CA ASN A 55 8.32 6.88 -4.42
C ASN A 55 8.88 5.84 -5.43
N PRO A 56 8.33 5.76 -6.66
CA PRO A 56 8.67 4.75 -7.65
C PRO A 56 10.17 4.72 -7.96
N GLY A 57 10.76 3.52 -7.95
CA GLY A 57 12.19 3.33 -8.20
C GLY A 57 13.10 3.94 -7.14
N GLY A 58 12.57 4.27 -5.96
CA GLY A 58 13.34 4.88 -4.87
C GLY A 58 13.63 6.38 -5.09
N ASN A 59 12.87 7.04 -5.97
CA ASN A 59 12.99 8.48 -6.22
C ASN A 59 11.90 9.25 -5.46
N PRO A 60 12.19 10.48 -4.98
CA PRO A 60 11.16 11.32 -4.38
C PRO A 60 10.02 11.61 -5.37
N ALA A 61 8.80 11.32 -4.93
CA ALA A 61 7.57 11.67 -5.63
C ALA A 61 6.60 12.41 -4.69
N ILE A 62 5.47 12.88 -5.22
CA ILE A 62 4.35 13.31 -4.36
C ILE A 62 3.89 12.13 -3.48
N SER A 63 3.44 12.42 -2.25
CA SER A 63 3.00 11.41 -1.30
C SER A 63 1.81 10.62 -1.84
N ALA A 64 1.95 9.29 -1.86
CA ALA A 64 0.88 8.38 -2.25
C ALA A 64 -0.29 8.42 -1.26
N GLU A 65 -0.01 8.67 0.01
CA GLU A 65 -1.01 8.83 1.07
C GLU A 65 -1.89 10.07 0.84
N MET A 66 -1.27 11.21 0.52
CA MET A 66 -2.00 12.46 0.22
C MET A 66 -2.83 12.33 -1.06
N LEU A 67 -2.24 11.75 -2.11
CA LEU A 67 -3.00 11.45 -3.34
C LEU A 67 -4.15 10.48 -3.08
N GLY A 68 -3.96 9.49 -2.20
CA GLY A 68 -5.03 8.59 -1.79
C GLY A 68 -6.20 9.35 -1.18
N ALA A 69 -5.94 10.29 -0.28
CA ALA A 69 -6.98 11.12 0.33
C ALA A 69 -7.71 12.03 -0.68
N GLU A 70 -6.99 12.58 -1.66
CA GLU A 70 -7.59 13.36 -2.76
C GLU A 70 -8.46 12.50 -3.67
N ILE A 71 -7.94 11.35 -4.11
CA ILE A 71 -8.63 10.40 -4.98
C ILE A 71 -9.90 9.85 -4.30
N ASN A 72 -9.85 9.57 -3.01
CA ASN A 72 -11.01 9.11 -2.24
C ASN A 72 -12.19 10.09 -2.34
N LYS A 73 -11.91 11.40 -2.37
CA LYS A 73 -12.93 12.46 -2.50
C LYS A 73 -13.55 12.53 -3.89
N LEU A 74 -12.90 11.96 -4.91
CA LEU A 74 -13.42 11.84 -6.27
C LEU A 74 -14.39 10.65 -6.43
N GLY A 75 -14.60 9.84 -5.38
CA GLY A 75 -15.57 8.74 -5.36
C GLY A 75 -15.05 7.42 -5.95
N ILE A 76 -13.74 7.30 -6.14
CA ILE A 76 -13.05 6.06 -6.52
C ILE A 76 -12.09 5.65 -5.41
N GLU A 77 -12.00 4.35 -5.14
CA GLU A 77 -11.23 3.88 -3.99
C GLU A 77 -9.73 3.89 -4.27
N PRO A 78 -8.92 4.54 -3.43
CA PRO A 78 -7.47 4.41 -3.51
C PRO A 78 -6.99 3.09 -2.88
N LEU A 79 -5.98 2.48 -3.48
CA LEU A 79 -5.14 1.42 -2.92
C LEU A 79 -3.70 1.94 -2.79
N VAL A 80 -3.36 2.47 -1.63
CA VAL A 80 -2.07 3.16 -1.41
C VAL A 80 -0.96 2.13 -1.23
N HIS A 81 0.11 2.23 -2.03
CA HIS A 81 1.35 1.48 -1.75
C HIS A 81 1.97 2.07 -0.48
N PHE A 82 1.95 1.32 0.61
CA PHE A 82 2.43 1.79 1.90
C PHE A 82 3.73 1.06 2.25
N THR A 83 4.85 1.78 2.22
CA THR A 83 6.18 1.17 2.16
C THR A 83 7.09 1.52 3.34
N CYS A 84 7.97 0.57 3.68
CA CYS A 84 8.87 0.67 4.84
C CYS A 84 10.24 1.31 4.55
N LYS A 85 10.60 1.52 3.28
CA LYS A 85 11.97 1.87 2.83
C LYS A 85 12.59 3.08 3.52
N ASP A 86 11.78 4.09 3.80
CA ASP A 86 12.20 5.43 4.21
C ASP A 86 11.43 5.98 5.43
N LYS A 87 10.62 5.14 6.09
CA LYS A 87 9.74 5.54 7.21
C LYS A 87 10.10 4.78 8.49
N ASN A 88 10.13 5.50 9.62
CA ASN A 88 10.22 4.89 10.95
C ASN A 88 8.82 4.63 11.53
N ARG A 89 8.71 3.91 12.64
CA ARG A 89 7.41 3.60 13.28
C ARG A 89 6.55 4.82 13.58
N ASN A 90 7.15 5.94 14.01
CA ASN A 90 6.41 7.17 14.30
C ASN A 90 5.76 7.74 13.04
N GLN A 91 6.50 7.74 11.92
CA GLN A 91 5.98 8.21 10.64
C GLN A 91 4.94 7.23 10.08
N LEU A 92 5.16 5.92 10.21
CA LEU A 92 4.20 4.90 9.77
C LEU A 92 2.87 5.03 10.54
N GLU A 93 2.90 5.08 11.86
CA GLU A 93 1.71 5.28 12.69
C GLU A 93 1.01 6.61 12.39
N GLY A 94 1.78 7.71 12.31
CA GLY A 94 1.23 9.03 12.00
C GLY A 94 0.50 9.08 10.65
N LEU A 95 1.07 8.44 9.62
CA LEU A 95 0.43 8.34 8.31
C LEU A 95 -0.81 7.44 8.35
N LEU A 96 -0.77 6.32 9.07
CA LEU A 96 -1.95 5.46 9.25
C LEU A 96 -3.07 6.24 9.95
N TYR A 97 -2.82 6.95 11.04
CA TYR A 97 -3.86 7.80 11.67
C TYR A 97 -4.43 8.85 10.71
N GLY A 98 -3.59 9.44 9.85
CA GLY A 98 -4.03 10.35 8.80
C GLY A 98 -4.93 9.69 7.75
N LEU A 99 -4.55 8.50 7.27
CA LEU A 99 -5.31 7.73 6.29
C LEU A 99 -6.67 7.29 6.83
N GLU A 100 -6.73 6.80 8.08
CA GLU A 100 -8.00 6.46 8.74
C GLU A 100 -8.90 7.69 8.82
N ARG A 101 -8.36 8.85 9.22
CA ARG A 101 -9.10 10.12 9.29
C ARG A 101 -9.69 10.53 7.94
N GLU A 102 -8.97 10.31 6.85
CA GLU A 102 -9.43 10.60 5.48
C GLU A 102 -10.25 9.46 4.85
N ASN A 103 -10.59 8.42 5.63
CA ASN A 103 -11.30 7.21 5.18
C ASN A 103 -10.60 6.46 4.04
N VAL A 104 -9.27 6.54 3.97
CA VAL A 104 -8.44 5.75 3.05
C VAL A 104 -8.08 4.45 3.73
N ARG A 105 -8.74 3.37 3.33
CA ARG A 105 -8.69 2.09 4.05
C ARG A 105 -7.88 1.02 3.34
N ASN A 106 -7.78 1.05 2.01
CA ASN A 106 -7.10 0.00 1.26
C ASN A 106 -5.60 0.29 1.16
N LEU A 107 -4.77 -0.61 1.69
CA LEU A 107 -3.31 -0.46 1.73
C LEU A 107 -2.63 -1.68 1.09
N LEU A 108 -1.59 -1.44 0.27
CA LEU A 108 -0.71 -2.49 -0.23
C LEU A 108 0.65 -2.40 0.46
N ILE A 109 0.92 -3.32 1.38
CA ILE A 109 2.10 -3.29 2.23
C ILE A 109 3.30 -3.95 1.53
N MET A 110 4.41 -3.22 1.48
CA MET A 110 5.64 -3.70 0.84
C MET A 110 6.90 -3.04 1.41
N THR A 111 8.05 -3.64 1.11
CA THR A 111 9.34 -3.07 1.53
C THR A 111 9.60 -1.71 0.87
N GLY A 112 9.26 -1.58 -0.41
CA GLY A 112 9.59 -0.43 -1.24
C GLY A 112 11.00 -0.54 -1.85
N ASP A 113 11.24 0.22 -2.91
CA ASP A 113 12.54 0.28 -3.57
C ASP A 113 13.58 0.99 -2.68
N TYR A 114 14.84 0.60 -2.80
CA TYR A 114 15.90 1.28 -2.05
C TYR A 114 15.99 2.76 -2.48
N PRO A 115 16.05 3.76 -1.58
CA PRO A 115 16.17 5.15 -1.97
C PRO A 115 17.44 5.39 -2.78
N VAL A 116 17.34 6.00 -3.97
CA VAL A 116 18.48 6.19 -4.89
C VAL A 116 18.83 7.65 -5.15
N SER A 117 17.90 8.58 -4.92
CA SER A 117 18.07 10.01 -5.22
C SER A 117 17.43 10.91 -4.15
N GLY A 118 17.58 12.23 -4.29
CA GLY A 118 17.07 13.20 -3.31
C GLY A 118 17.70 14.59 -3.42
N PHE A 119 17.25 15.52 -2.58
CA PHE A 119 17.85 16.85 -2.48
C PHE A 119 19.26 16.75 -1.88
N GLY A 120 20.27 17.15 -2.65
CA GLY A 120 21.67 17.11 -2.20
C GLY A 120 22.29 15.71 -2.09
N GLY A 121 21.58 14.65 -2.49
CA GLY A 121 22.12 13.29 -2.48
C GLY A 121 21.05 12.22 -2.19
N ARG A 122 21.53 10.98 -1.98
CA ARG A 122 20.69 9.82 -1.68
C ARG A 122 20.10 9.93 -0.27
N ALA A 123 18.79 9.77 -0.15
CA ALA A 123 18.11 9.74 1.14
C ALA A 123 18.56 8.56 2.02
N LYS A 124 18.42 8.70 3.34
CA LYS A 124 18.73 7.64 4.29
C LYS A 124 17.68 6.51 4.20
N PRO A 125 18.09 5.25 3.97
CA PRO A 125 17.18 4.11 4.14
C PRO A 125 16.87 3.91 5.62
N VAL A 126 15.59 3.69 5.96
CA VAL A 126 15.15 3.57 7.35
C VAL A 126 14.85 2.12 7.72
N PHE A 127 13.90 1.47 7.03
CA PHE A 127 13.54 0.06 7.26
C PHE A 127 13.33 -0.31 8.74
N ASP A 128 12.70 0.57 9.54
CA ASP A 128 12.49 0.34 10.99
C ASP A 128 11.54 -0.84 11.25
N LEU A 129 10.50 -0.97 10.41
CA LEU A 129 9.63 -2.14 10.36
C LEU A 129 9.76 -2.83 9.00
N ASP A 130 9.72 -4.15 8.99
CA ASP A 130 9.49 -4.90 7.74
C ASP A 130 7.98 -4.99 7.41
N PRO A 131 7.59 -5.45 6.20
CA PRO A 131 6.18 -5.57 5.82
C PRO A 131 5.34 -6.48 6.73
N ALA A 132 5.93 -7.51 7.33
CA ALA A 132 5.21 -8.41 8.24
C ALA A 132 4.93 -7.69 9.56
N GLN A 133 5.91 -6.99 10.12
CA GLN A 133 5.74 -6.18 11.33
C GLN A 133 4.76 -5.02 11.12
N LEU A 134 4.77 -4.41 9.94
CA LEU A 134 3.82 -3.36 9.58
C LEU A 134 2.38 -3.90 9.46
N LEU A 135 2.19 -5.09 8.90
CA LEU A 135 0.89 -5.77 8.91
C LEU A 135 0.41 -6.07 10.35
N GLN A 136 1.31 -6.50 11.25
CA GLN A 136 0.97 -6.70 12.66
C GLN A 136 0.54 -5.39 13.34
N LEU A 137 1.25 -4.29 13.07
CA LEU A 137 0.85 -2.96 13.56
C LEU A 137 -0.55 -2.58 13.07
N ILE A 138 -0.83 -2.75 11.78
CA ILE A 138 -2.16 -2.49 11.21
C ILE A 138 -3.22 -3.36 11.87
N GLY A 139 -2.93 -4.64 12.10
CA GLY A 139 -3.81 -5.55 12.83
C GLY A 139 -4.12 -5.07 14.24
N ALA A 140 -3.10 -4.61 14.98
CA ALA A 140 -3.28 -4.07 16.33
C ALA A 140 -4.10 -2.76 16.33
N LEU A 141 -3.87 -1.87 15.35
CA LEU A 141 -4.67 -0.66 15.17
C LEU A 141 -6.14 -0.99 14.87
N ASN A 142 -6.40 -1.95 13.99
CA ASN A 142 -7.77 -2.39 13.66
C ASN A 142 -8.49 -3.02 14.87
N GLN A 143 -7.75 -3.55 15.85
CA GLN A 143 -8.31 -4.11 17.09
C GLN A 143 -8.51 -3.05 18.20
N GLY A 144 -8.03 -1.82 17.99
CA GLY A 144 -7.91 -0.80 19.02
C GLY A 144 -6.59 -0.96 19.77
N LEU A 145 -5.59 -0.16 19.37
CA LEU A 145 -4.25 -0.24 19.95
C LEU A 145 -4.24 0.28 21.39
N GLU A 146 -3.70 -0.51 22.32
CA GLU A 146 -3.42 -0.05 23.68
C GLU A 146 -2.14 0.77 23.72
N VAL A 147 -2.21 1.99 24.24
CA VAL A 147 -1.09 2.92 24.32
C VAL A 147 -0.84 3.38 25.76
N PRO A 148 0.44 3.57 26.16
CA PRO A 148 0.76 4.08 27.48
C PRO A 148 0.38 5.55 27.63
N THR A 149 -0.01 5.93 28.84
CA THR A 149 -0.33 7.29 29.27
C THR A 149 0.37 7.60 30.59
N PHE A 150 0.39 8.86 31.01
CA PHE A 150 0.91 9.24 32.33
C PHE A 150 0.17 8.56 33.52
N LYS A 151 -1.03 8.00 33.30
CA LYS A 151 -1.87 7.38 34.35
C LYS A 151 -2.06 5.87 34.16
N GLY A 152 -1.31 5.20 33.29
CA GLY A 152 -1.48 3.78 32.97
C GLY A 152 -1.52 3.56 31.46
N SER A 153 -2.54 2.88 30.96
CA SER A 153 -2.77 2.69 29.52
C SER A 153 -4.18 3.12 29.12
N THR A 154 -4.36 3.39 27.83
CA THR A 154 -5.67 3.62 27.22
C THR A 154 -5.74 2.87 25.90
N THR A 155 -6.93 2.38 25.55
CA THR A 155 -7.18 1.78 24.24
C THR A 155 -7.69 2.86 23.29
N LEU A 156 -7.06 2.96 22.11
CA LEU A 156 -7.51 3.85 21.04
C LEU A 156 -8.74 3.25 20.33
N GLY A 157 -9.50 4.10 19.63
CA GLY A 157 -10.57 3.62 18.74
C GLY A 157 -9.99 2.72 17.63
N PRO A 158 -10.69 1.64 17.24
CA PRO A 158 -10.22 0.76 16.18
C PRO A 158 -10.19 1.48 14.83
N THR A 159 -9.20 1.13 14.00
CA THR A 159 -9.12 1.54 12.59
C THR A 159 -9.80 0.53 11.68
N HIS A 160 -9.94 0.86 10.39
CA HIS A 160 -10.69 0.04 9.44
C HIS A 160 -9.88 -0.29 8.18
N PHE A 161 -8.57 -0.50 8.33
CA PHE A 161 -7.71 -0.80 7.18
C PHE A 161 -7.99 -2.18 6.60
N PHE A 162 -8.04 -2.22 5.28
CA PHE A 162 -8.00 -3.43 4.46
C PHE A 162 -6.61 -3.54 3.84
N ALA A 163 -5.73 -4.30 4.50
CA ALA A 163 -4.30 -4.33 4.16
C ALA A 163 -3.91 -5.62 3.45
N GLY A 164 -3.34 -5.49 2.27
CA GLY A 164 -2.77 -6.59 1.49
C GLY A 164 -1.25 -6.53 1.43
N ALA A 165 -0.67 -7.50 0.72
CA ALA A 165 0.78 -7.62 0.59
C ALA A 165 1.23 -7.92 -0.84
N ALA A 166 2.40 -7.40 -1.21
CA ALA A 166 3.02 -7.73 -2.48
C ALA A 166 3.87 -9.02 -2.42
N VAL A 167 3.91 -9.81 -3.50
CA VAL A 167 4.83 -10.95 -3.69
C VAL A 167 5.39 -10.97 -5.12
N SER A 168 6.61 -11.44 -5.33
CA SER A 168 7.19 -11.59 -6.67
C SER A 168 7.39 -13.07 -6.98
N PRO A 169 6.42 -13.77 -7.59
CA PRO A 169 6.52 -15.20 -7.87
C PRO A 169 7.29 -15.52 -9.17
N PHE A 170 7.98 -14.54 -9.76
CA PHE A 170 8.60 -14.66 -11.07
C PHE A 170 10.13 -14.78 -10.98
N LYS A 171 10.65 -15.47 -9.96
CA LYS A 171 12.09 -15.68 -9.81
C LYS A 171 12.57 -16.82 -10.72
N LYS A 172 13.78 -16.64 -11.26
CA LYS A 172 14.39 -17.62 -12.18
C LYS A 172 14.88 -18.85 -11.41
N LEU A 173 15.56 -18.62 -10.28
CA LEU A 173 16.11 -19.70 -9.47
C LEU A 173 15.09 -20.12 -8.42
N GLU A 174 14.91 -21.43 -8.26
CA GLU A 174 14.04 -22.00 -7.23
C GLU A 174 14.41 -21.52 -5.83
N SER A 175 15.71 -21.42 -5.53
CA SER A 175 16.20 -20.92 -4.23
C SER A 175 15.75 -19.48 -3.93
N GLU A 176 15.66 -18.62 -4.95
CA GLU A 176 15.13 -17.26 -4.83
C GLU A 176 13.60 -17.27 -4.70
N GLN A 177 12.92 -18.13 -5.45
CA GLN A 177 11.47 -18.30 -5.44
C GLN A 177 10.97 -18.77 -4.07
N MET A 178 11.61 -19.78 -3.48
CA MET A 178 11.26 -20.29 -2.16
C MET A 178 11.38 -19.22 -1.08
N GLY A 179 12.35 -18.31 -1.22
CA GLY A 179 12.44 -17.13 -0.36
C GLY A 179 11.23 -16.20 -0.47
N GLN A 180 10.64 -16.06 -1.65
CA GLN A 180 9.42 -15.26 -1.86
C GLN A 180 8.20 -15.92 -1.23
N TYR A 181 8.04 -17.24 -1.38
CA TYR A 181 6.95 -17.98 -0.73
C TYR A 181 7.07 -18.00 0.79
N TYR A 182 8.27 -18.12 1.33
CA TYR A 182 8.48 -18.02 2.78
C TYR A 182 8.13 -16.62 3.30
N LYS A 183 8.50 -15.56 2.59
CA LYS A 183 8.08 -14.18 2.92
C LYS A 183 6.57 -14.02 2.79
N LEU A 184 5.95 -14.59 1.76
CA LEU A 184 4.50 -14.57 1.57
C LEU A 184 3.78 -15.20 2.76
N LYS A 185 4.20 -16.41 3.18
CA LYS A 185 3.66 -17.08 4.36
C LYS A 185 3.70 -16.19 5.60
N LYS A 186 4.86 -15.54 5.87
CA LYS A 186 4.97 -14.61 7.00
C LYS A 186 4.01 -13.43 6.93
N LYS A 187 3.78 -12.88 5.72
CA LYS A 187 2.83 -11.76 5.53
C LYS A 187 1.39 -12.21 5.76
N LEU A 188 1.01 -13.41 5.30
CA LEU A 188 -0.29 -14.00 5.57
C LEU A 188 -0.51 -14.22 7.07
N GLU A 189 0.46 -14.83 7.75
CA GLU A 189 0.43 -15.03 9.22
C GLU A 189 0.38 -13.71 10.01
N SER A 190 0.88 -12.62 9.41
CA SER A 190 0.86 -11.28 10.00
C SER A 190 -0.42 -10.50 9.71
N GLY A 191 -1.37 -11.08 8.97
CA GLY A 191 -2.69 -10.49 8.74
C GLY A 191 -2.91 -9.84 7.37
N ALA A 192 -2.08 -10.13 6.36
CA ALA A 192 -2.40 -9.71 4.98
C ALA A 192 -3.73 -10.33 4.51
N GLN A 193 -4.65 -9.49 4.05
CA GLN A 193 -6.02 -9.89 3.68
C GLN A 193 -6.19 -10.18 2.18
N PHE A 194 -5.25 -9.72 1.36
CA PHE A 194 -5.17 -10.02 -0.07
C PHE A 194 -3.72 -9.91 -0.54
N ILE A 195 -3.42 -10.47 -1.72
CA ILE A 195 -2.08 -10.49 -2.29
C ILE A 195 -2.10 -9.88 -3.69
N VAL A 196 -1.10 -9.05 -3.99
CA VAL A 196 -0.82 -8.53 -5.34
C VAL A 196 0.52 -9.08 -5.80
N THR A 197 0.55 -9.72 -6.95
CA THR A 197 1.82 -10.16 -7.55
C THR A 197 2.52 -9.00 -8.24
N GLN A 198 3.84 -8.90 -8.10
CA GLN A 198 4.64 -8.01 -8.94
C GLN A 198 4.53 -8.42 -10.41
N LEU A 199 4.72 -7.50 -11.35
CA LEU A 199 4.72 -7.79 -12.79
C LEU A 199 5.62 -8.98 -13.14
N GLY A 200 5.11 -9.88 -14.00
CA GLY A 200 5.85 -10.99 -14.57
C GLY A 200 5.29 -11.39 -15.93
N TYR A 201 6.15 -11.99 -16.75
CA TYR A 201 5.82 -12.38 -18.13
C TYR A 201 5.72 -13.90 -18.32
N ASP A 202 5.94 -14.71 -17.28
CA ASP A 202 5.87 -16.16 -17.35
C ASP A 202 4.57 -16.68 -16.71
N ALA A 203 3.59 -17.00 -17.55
CA ALA A 203 2.30 -17.52 -17.12
C ALA A 203 2.41 -18.87 -16.38
N ARG A 204 3.44 -19.68 -16.67
CA ARG A 204 3.64 -20.96 -15.95
C ARG A 204 4.12 -20.69 -14.53
N LYS A 205 5.02 -19.72 -14.35
CA LYS A 205 5.44 -19.26 -13.02
C LYS A 205 4.30 -18.68 -12.20
N PHE A 206 3.32 -18.05 -12.85
CA PHE A 206 2.11 -17.58 -12.16
C PHE A 206 1.20 -18.72 -11.67
N HIS A 207 1.21 -19.87 -12.36
CA HIS A 207 0.37 -21.02 -12.02
C HIS A 207 0.94 -21.89 -10.89
N GLU A 208 2.25 -21.80 -10.60
CA GLU A 208 2.96 -22.50 -9.50
C GLU A 208 2.52 -22.02 -8.10
#